data_AF-A0A562MP77-F1
#
_entry.id   AF-A0A562MP77-F1
#
_cell.length_a   1.000
_cell.length_b   1.000
_cell.length_c   1.000
_cell.angle_alpha   90.00
_cell.angle_beta   90.00
_cell.angle_gamma   90.00
#
_symmetry.space_group_name_H-M   'P 1'
#
loop_
_entity.id
_entity.type
_entity.pdbx_description
1 polymer ?
#
loop_
_entity_poly.entity_id
_entity_poly.type
_entity_poly.pdbx_seq_one_letter_code
_entity_poly.pdbx_strand_id
1 'polypeptide(L)'
;MNAIDSESFLLPQIHGRSIFKRVIPTVNYLERTFKSLEQNRWSYTDLKSWEQQIIKGYALQDIIHELRAADQQSKVSIVRNQILKHNANDLGTYPLAIYLIVYFIQQTESNQYKSFVEFAQDNGITQNLNSISAIWSCGTKDGKYLGILDDSLKIIDIDFLHIWANSTPTSIRKEKLKITVSTAPPLTESCYNDHMECFKASISEAPRFTGVNSFKWSEYVMGKEYDIPQAFNKKFDRIQVWDYCGNSTNTDLDALLVVLSWGGMDRKHAKSLLNNPGPVLDIVRGLRSEKFKSRKEAFEYI
;
A
#
# COMPACT_ATOMS: atom_id res chain seq x y z
N MET A 1 34.11 -5.91 33.90
CA MET A 1 33.28 -6.61 32.89
C MET A 1 32.00 -5.82 32.75
N ASN A 2 31.95 -4.91 31.78
CA ASN A 2 30.74 -4.12 31.53
C ASN A 2 29.78 -4.98 30.71
N ALA A 3 28.54 -5.08 31.19
CA ALA A 3 27.45 -5.67 30.44
C ALA A 3 27.32 -4.91 29.12
N ILE A 4 27.36 -5.63 28.01
CA ILE A 4 27.01 -5.09 26.69
C ILE A 4 25.50 -4.86 26.75
N ASP A 5 25.08 -3.60 26.72
CA ASP A 5 23.68 -3.21 26.73
C ASP A 5 22.93 -3.92 25.60
N SER A 6 21.90 -4.68 25.99
CA SER A 6 21.01 -5.41 25.09
C SER A 6 20.16 -4.49 24.19
N GLU A 7 20.33 -3.17 24.29
CA GLU A 7 19.64 -2.16 23.46
C GLU A 7 20.30 -1.92 22.10
N SER A 8 21.49 -2.49 21.83
CA SER A 8 22.24 -2.23 20.57
C SER A 8 22.00 -3.24 19.44
N PHE A 9 21.49 -4.43 19.74
CA PHE A 9 21.30 -5.51 18.76
C PHE A 9 19.87 -5.57 18.24
N LEU A 10 19.72 -5.77 16.93
CA LEU A 10 18.42 -6.08 16.35
C LEU A 10 17.90 -7.41 16.89
N LEU A 11 16.58 -7.50 17.10
CA LEU A 11 15.92 -8.74 17.50
C LEU A 11 15.53 -9.56 16.26
N PRO A 12 15.38 -10.89 16.36
CA PRO A 12 14.89 -11.73 15.26
C PRO A 12 13.39 -11.53 14.96
N GLN A 13 12.84 -10.37 15.31
CA GLN A 13 11.47 -9.97 15.07
C GLN A 13 11.38 -8.45 14.93
N ILE A 14 10.42 -8.00 14.14
CA ILE A 14 10.07 -6.59 14.00
C ILE A 14 8.55 -6.45 14.00
N HIS A 15 8.00 -5.61 14.87
CA HIS A 15 6.54 -5.43 15.01
C HIS A 15 5.76 -6.76 15.18
N GLY A 16 6.32 -7.72 15.92
CA GLY A 16 5.75 -9.07 16.11
C GLY A 16 5.86 -10.00 14.88
N ARG A 17 6.45 -9.55 13.78
CA ARG A 17 6.75 -10.37 12.60
C ARG A 17 8.13 -10.99 12.73
N SER A 18 8.19 -12.32 12.67
CA SER A 18 9.45 -13.08 12.60
C SER A 18 10.22 -12.75 11.32
N ILE A 19 11.51 -12.44 11.42
CA ILE A 19 12.35 -12.16 10.24
C ILE A 19 12.82 -13.43 9.53
N PHE A 20 12.67 -14.60 10.16
CA PHE A 20 13.01 -15.91 9.56
C PHE A 20 11.89 -16.52 8.72
N LYS A 21 10.70 -15.91 8.68
CA LYS A 21 9.52 -16.46 7.99
C LYS A 21 8.99 -15.46 6.97
N ARG A 22 8.63 -15.96 5.78
CA ARG A 22 8.04 -15.14 4.68
C ARG A 22 8.88 -13.90 4.38
N VAL A 23 10.17 -14.13 4.14
CA VAL A 23 11.20 -13.10 3.89
C VAL A 23 11.87 -13.23 2.52
N ILE A 24 11.48 -14.21 1.69
CA ILE A 24 12.09 -14.45 0.37
C ILE A 24 11.53 -13.46 -0.67
N PRO A 25 12.33 -12.50 -1.18
CA PRO A 25 11.89 -11.60 -2.24
C PRO A 25 12.06 -12.24 -3.62
N THR A 26 11.41 -11.67 -4.63
CA THR A 26 11.80 -11.86 -6.03
C THR A 26 13.11 -11.10 -6.27
N VAL A 27 14.03 -11.65 -7.08
CA VAL A 27 15.35 -11.06 -7.40
C VAL A 27 15.20 -9.73 -8.16
N ASN A 28 14.97 -8.65 -7.42
CA ASN A 28 14.90 -7.27 -7.87
C ASN A 28 15.33 -6.34 -6.74
N TYR A 29 15.75 -5.11 -7.03
CA TYR A 29 16.20 -4.15 -6.03
C TYR A 29 15.86 -2.72 -6.47
N LEU A 30 15.87 -1.77 -5.55
CA LEU A 30 15.38 -0.40 -5.73
C LEU A 30 16.03 0.27 -6.94
N GLU A 31 17.35 0.24 -7.02
CA GLU A 31 18.09 0.89 -8.12
C GLU A 31 17.67 0.34 -9.50
N ARG A 32 17.51 -0.99 -9.62
CA ARG A 32 17.03 -1.62 -10.86
C ARG A 32 15.59 -1.23 -11.14
N THR A 33 14.74 -1.21 -10.12
CA THR A 33 13.33 -0.85 -10.24
C THR A 33 13.15 0.58 -10.71
N PHE A 34 13.95 1.51 -10.19
CA PHE A 34 13.89 2.91 -10.60
C PHE A 34 14.33 3.10 -12.05
N LYS A 35 15.36 2.37 -12.50
CA LYS A 35 15.71 2.33 -13.93
C LYS A 35 14.56 1.79 -14.78
N SER A 36 13.90 0.71 -14.36
CA SER A 36 12.73 0.16 -15.07
C SER A 36 11.54 1.14 -15.06
N LEU A 37 11.29 1.86 -13.96
CA LEU A 37 10.27 2.89 -13.90
C LEU A 37 10.58 4.03 -14.87
N GLU A 38 11.80 4.54 -14.90
CA GLU A 38 12.22 5.61 -15.82
C GLU A 38 12.02 5.19 -17.28
N GLN A 39 12.39 3.94 -17.64
CA GLN A 39 12.17 3.39 -18.98
C GLN A 39 10.68 3.28 -19.36
N ASN A 40 9.82 3.05 -18.37
CA ASN A 40 8.36 2.95 -18.54
C ASN A 40 7.64 4.25 -18.13
N ARG A 41 8.31 5.41 -18.23
CA ARG A 41 7.72 6.74 -17.94
C ARG A 41 7.04 6.85 -16.57
N TRP A 42 7.60 6.14 -15.58
CA TRP A 42 7.11 6.03 -14.20
C TRP A 42 5.74 5.35 -14.05
N SER A 43 5.31 4.59 -15.05
CA SER A 43 4.13 3.73 -14.97
C SER A 43 4.51 2.39 -14.35
N TYR A 44 4.11 2.16 -13.09
CA TYR A 44 4.41 0.90 -12.42
C TYR A 44 3.54 -0.27 -12.92
N THR A 45 2.41 0.01 -13.57
CA THR A 45 1.54 -1.01 -14.19
C THR A 45 2.18 -1.64 -15.41
N ASP A 46 3.04 -0.90 -16.10
CA ASP A 46 3.76 -1.36 -17.30
C ASP A 46 5.01 -2.18 -16.95
N LEU A 47 5.40 -2.22 -15.67
CA LEU A 47 6.46 -3.10 -15.20
C LEU A 47 6.05 -4.57 -15.29
N LYS A 48 7.06 -5.44 -15.45
CA LYS A 48 6.81 -6.89 -15.42
C LYS A 48 6.21 -7.29 -14.08
N SER A 49 5.36 -8.31 -14.05
CA SER A 49 4.64 -8.73 -12.83
C SER A 49 5.55 -9.07 -11.65
N TRP A 50 6.78 -9.50 -11.93
CA TRP A 50 7.79 -9.81 -10.93
C TRP A 50 8.49 -8.54 -10.39
N GLU A 51 8.60 -7.48 -11.20
CA GLU A 51 9.09 -6.16 -10.78
C GLU A 51 8.05 -5.44 -9.92
N GLN A 52 6.76 -5.58 -10.22
CA GLN A 52 5.67 -4.99 -9.43
C GLN A 52 5.67 -5.46 -7.96
N GLN A 53 6.32 -6.59 -7.63
CA GLN A 53 6.42 -7.08 -6.26
C GLN A 53 7.24 -6.15 -5.36
N ILE A 54 8.28 -5.48 -5.88
CA ILE A 54 9.08 -4.55 -5.08
C ILE A 54 8.36 -3.22 -4.85
N ILE A 55 7.54 -2.79 -5.83
CA ILE A 55 6.66 -1.63 -5.70
C ILE A 55 5.73 -1.85 -4.50
N LYS A 56 5.04 -3.00 -4.49
CA LYS A 56 4.20 -3.41 -3.35
C LYS A 56 5.02 -3.62 -2.08
N GLY A 57 6.24 -4.13 -2.21
CA GLY A 57 7.10 -4.50 -1.09
C GLY A 57 7.55 -3.33 -0.23
N TYR A 58 7.75 -2.17 -0.84
CA TYR A 58 8.05 -0.91 -0.14
C TYR A 58 6.85 0.05 -0.08
N ALA A 59 5.66 -0.39 -0.51
CA ALA A 59 4.49 0.47 -0.70
C ALA A 59 4.79 1.74 -1.55
N LEU A 60 5.57 1.59 -2.62
CA LEU A 60 6.01 2.71 -3.45
C LEU A 60 4.90 3.29 -4.31
N GLN A 61 3.81 2.56 -4.53
CA GLN A 61 2.67 3.08 -5.29
C GLN A 61 2.09 4.36 -4.68
N ASP A 62 2.20 4.51 -3.36
CA ASP A 62 1.66 5.66 -2.63
C ASP A 62 2.54 6.92 -2.77
N ILE A 63 3.78 6.75 -3.22
CA ILE A 63 4.80 7.81 -3.29
C ILE A 63 5.45 7.91 -4.69
N ILE A 64 4.87 7.27 -5.71
CA ILE A 64 5.52 7.16 -7.03
C ILE A 64 5.70 8.52 -7.72
N HIS A 65 4.75 9.44 -7.51
CA HIS A 65 4.82 10.80 -8.02
C HIS A 65 5.94 11.61 -7.36
N GLU A 66 6.15 11.43 -6.06
CA GLU A 66 7.25 12.06 -5.32
C GLU A 66 8.60 11.53 -5.80
N LEU A 67 8.72 10.20 -5.97
CA LEU A 67 9.93 9.56 -6.47
C LEU A 67 10.28 10.01 -7.90
N ARG A 68 9.28 10.26 -8.74
CA ARG A 68 9.47 10.75 -10.12
C ARG A 68 10.08 12.14 -10.18
N ALA A 69 9.64 13.04 -9.29
CA ALA A 69 10.11 14.42 -9.25
C ALA A 69 11.44 14.59 -8.49
N ALA A 70 11.81 13.60 -7.68
CA ALA A 70 12.99 13.65 -6.82
C ALA A 70 14.31 13.37 -7.57
N ASP A 71 15.37 14.08 -7.15
CA ASP A 71 16.74 13.68 -7.45
C ASP A 71 17.13 12.39 -6.70
N GLN A 72 18.32 11.86 -6.98
CA GLN A 72 18.78 10.60 -6.42
C GLN A 72 18.89 10.59 -4.89
N GLN A 73 19.38 11.67 -4.29
CA GLN A 73 19.54 11.76 -2.83
C GLN A 73 18.18 11.90 -2.15
N SER A 74 17.28 12.67 -2.77
CA SER A 74 15.90 12.81 -2.34
C SER A 74 15.12 11.49 -2.42
N LYS A 75 15.32 10.66 -3.46
CA LYS A 75 14.70 9.33 -3.57
C LYS A 75 15.05 8.42 -2.39
N VAL A 76 16.31 8.44 -1.92
CA VAL A 76 16.74 7.66 -0.76
C VAL A 76 15.95 8.07 0.48
N SER A 77 15.89 9.37 0.76
CA SER A 77 15.15 9.91 1.91
C SER A 77 13.66 9.58 1.85
N ILE A 78 13.04 9.69 0.67
CA ILE A 78 11.61 9.36 0.45
C ILE A 78 11.34 7.89 0.78
N VAL A 79 12.15 6.95 0.26
CA VAL A 79 11.96 5.51 0.53
C VAL A 79 12.19 5.19 2.00
N ARG A 80 13.22 5.77 2.63
CA ARG A 80 13.47 5.59 4.07
C ARG A 80 12.28 6.05 4.90
N ASN A 81 11.76 7.23 4.62
CA ASN A 81 10.57 7.74 5.29
C ASN A 81 9.35 6.86 5.04
N GLN A 82 9.21 6.30 3.84
CA GLN A 82 8.13 5.36 3.54
C GLN A 82 8.22 4.10 4.39
N ILE A 83 9.42 3.54 4.59
CA ILE A 83 9.62 2.38 5.48
C ILE A 83 9.23 2.73 6.92
N LEU A 84 9.71 3.87 7.44
CA LEU A 84 9.45 4.31 8.83
C LEU A 84 7.97 4.60 9.11
N LYS A 85 7.20 5.00 8.10
CA LYS A 85 5.74 5.21 8.23
C LYS A 85 4.95 3.92 8.41
N HIS A 86 5.52 2.76 8.06
CA HIS A 86 4.77 1.51 7.97
C HIS A 86 5.16 0.50 9.05
N ASN A 87 4.14 -0.23 9.53
CA ASN A 87 4.40 -1.47 10.25
C ASN A 87 5.05 -2.48 9.31
N ALA A 88 5.95 -3.30 9.82
CA ALA A 88 6.63 -4.33 9.02
C ALA A 88 5.66 -5.40 8.48
N ASN A 89 4.45 -5.50 9.04
CA ASN A 89 3.38 -6.35 8.50
C ASN A 89 2.68 -5.74 7.28
N ASP A 90 2.77 -4.43 7.09
CA ASP A 90 2.19 -3.73 5.94
C ASP A 90 3.13 -3.73 4.72
N LEU A 91 4.43 -3.98 4.97
CA LEU A 91 5.46 -4.08 3.93
C LEU A 91 5.70 -5.53 3.48
N GLY A 92 6.23 -5.65 2.26
CA GLY A 92 6.63 -6.94 1.69
C GLY A 92 7.99 -7.42 2.19
N THR A 93 8.59 -8.33 1.44
CA THR A 93 9.81 -9.04 1.83
C THR A 93 11.10 -8.21 1.70
N TYR A 94 11.09 -7.12 0.93
CA TYR A 94 12.30 -6.39 0.57
C TYR A 94 12.91 -5.61 1.75
N PRO A 95 12.18 -4.72 2.46
CA PRO A 95 12.70 -4.10 3.69
C PRO A 95 13.16 -5.12 4.73
N LEU A 96 12.45 -6.25 4.83
CA LEU A 96 12.81 -7.32 5.76
C LEU A 96 14.08 -8.07 5.37
N ALA A 97 14.37 -8.20 4.07
CA ALA A 97 15.63 -8.75 3.62
C ALA A 97 16.81 -7.87 4.09
N ILE A 98 16.66 -6.55 4.08
CA ILE A 98 17.68 -5.64 4.64
C ILE A 98 17.85 -5.89 6.14
N TYR A 99 16.73 -5.89 6.89
CA TYR A 99 16.76 -6.12 8.34
C TYR A 99 17.42 -7.46 8.67
N LEU A 100 17.09 -8.52 7.95
CA LEU A 100 17.66 -9.85 8.13
C LEU A 100 19.17 -9.88 7.85
N ILE A 101 19.65 -9.17 6.83
CA ILE A 101 21.08 -9.07 6.52
C ILE A 101 21.82 -8.33 7.62
N VAL A 102 21.28 -7.22 8.12
CA VAL A 102 21.91 -6.47 9.23
C VAL A 102 21.91 -7.30 10.50
N TYR A 103 20.78 -7.96 10.83
CA TYR A 103 20.71 -8.89 11.96
C TYR A 103 21.78 -9.98 11.85
N PHE A 104 21.90 -10.64 10.70
CA PHE A 104 22.93 -11.64 10.44
C PHE A 104 24.34 -11.09 10.69
N ILE A 105 24.68 -9.94 10.11
CA ILE A 105 26.01 -9.33 10.28
C ILE A 105 26.30 -9.05 11.75
N GLN A 106 25.32 -8.57 12.52
CA GLN A 106 25.49 -8.36 13.96
C GLN A 106 25.68 -9.67 14.71
N GLN A 107 24.92 -10.72 14.39
CA GLN A 107 24.96 -11.99 15.14
C GLN A 107 26.23 -12.81 14.85
N THR A 108 26.79 -12.71 13.64
CA THR A 108 27.90 -13.57 13.23
C THR A 108 29.20 -12.80 12.97
N GLU A 109 29.17 -11.47 13.08
CA GLU A 109 30.28 -10.57 12.69
C GLU A 109 30.79 -10.79 11.26
N SER A 110 29.97 -11.42 10.42
CA SER A 110 30.34 -11.85 9.07
C SER A 110 29.50 -11.10 8.04
N ASN A 111 30.16 -10.67 6.98
CA ASN A 111 29.53 -10.05 5.82
C ASN A 111 29.73 -10.90 4.55
N GLN A 112 30.00 -12.19 4.71
CA GLN A 112 30.27 -13.11 3.61
C GLN A 112 29.01 -13.89 3.22
N TYR A 113 28.76 -14.01 1.92
CA TYR A 113 27.61 -14.75 1.40
C TYR A 113 27.60 -16.21 1.85
N LYS A 114 28.77 -16.86 1.91
CA LYS A 114 28.87 -18.26 2.35
C LYS A 114 28.36 -18.43 3.79
N SER A 115 28.80 -17.56 4.70
CA SER A 115 28.35 -17.56 6.09
C SER A 115 26.84 -17.28 6.19
N PHE A 116 26.29 -16.43 5.30
CA PHE A 116 24.86 -16.19 5.24
C PHE A 116 24.05 -17.41 4.75
N VAL A 117 24.60 -18.21 3.83
CA VAL A 117 23.98 -19.47 3.38
C VAL A 117 23.83 -20.43 4.55
N GLU A 118 24.92 -20.65 5.29
CA GLU A 118 24.94 -21.51 6.48
C GLU A 118 23.93 -20.99 7.53
N PHE A 119 23.99 -19.69 7.85
CA PHE A 119 23.06 -19.03 8.76
C PHE A 119 21.59 -19.22 8.36
N ALA A 120 21.24 -19.04 7.09
CA ALA A 120 19.87 -19.16 6.61
C ALA A 120 19.33 -20.60 6.68
N GLN A 121 20.21 -21.59 6.44
CA GLN A 121 19.87 -23.00 6.52
C GLN A 121 19.71 -23.45 7.98
N ASP A 122 20.63 -23.06 8.85
CA ASP A 122 20.65 -23.43 10.27
C ASP A 122 19.47 -22.83 11.04
N ASN A 123 19.06 -21.60 10.69
CA ASN A 123 17.92 -20.92 11.30
C ASN A 123 16.58 -21.25 10.62
N GLY A 124 16.55 -22.23 9.70
CA GLY A 124 15.32 -22.71 9.08
C GLY A 124 14.60 -21.69 8.20
N ILE A 125 15.32 -20.70 7.65
CA ILE A 125 14.74 -19.66 6.78
C ILE A 125 14.35 -20.29 5.43
N THR A 126 15.30 -21.00 4.82
CA THR A 126 15.09 -21.78 3.59
C THR A 126 16.30 -22.67 3.31
N GLN A 127 16.06 -23.82 2.67
CA GLN A 127 17.13 -24.71 2.17
C GLN A 127 17.46 -24.44 0.69
N ASN A 128 16.69 -23.58 0.01
CA ASN A 128 16.84 -23.32 -1.41
C ASN A 128 17.87 -22.20 -1.67
N LEU A 129 19.00 -22.55 -2.31
CA LEU A 129 20.10 -21.61 -2.60
C LEU A 129 19.67 -20.39 -3.44
N ASN A 130 18.73 -20.54 -4.38
CA ASN A 130 18.23 -19.42 -5.17
C ASN A 130 17.44 -18.43 -4.30
N SER A 131 16.68 -18.94 -3.33
CA SER A 131 15.96 -18.10 -2.36
C SER A 131 16.93 -17.36 -1.43
N ILE A 132 17.99 -18.03 -0.97
CA ILE A 132 19.05 -17.41 -0.16
C ILE A 132 19.76 -16.31 -0.96
N SER A 133 20.12 -16.60 -2.21
CA SER A 133 20.73 -15.65 -3.13
C SER A 133 19.83 -14.43 -3.37
N ALA A 134 18.52 -14.64 -3.49
CA ALA A 134 17.54 -13.56 -3.63
C ALA A 134 17.52 -12.66 -2.38
N ILE A 135 17.43 -13.24 -1.17
CA ILE A 135 17.48 -12.48 0.09
C ILE A 135 18.77 -11.68 0.18
N TRP A 136 19.92 -12.34 -0.04
CA TRP A 136 21.23 -11.70 0.01
C TRP A 136 21.33 -10.55 -0.98
N SER A 137 20.99 -10.78 -2.24
CA SER A 137 21.13 -9.77 -3.30
C SER A 137 20.22 -8.57 -3.04
N CYS A 138 18.96 -8.80 -2.67
CA CYS A 138 18.02 -7.70 -2.41
C CYS A 138 18.41 -6.94 -1.13
N GLY A 139 18.65 -7.65 -0.03
CA GLY A 139 18.98 -7.04 1.26
C GLY A 139 20.28 -6.24 1.24
N THR A 140 21.34 -6.77 0.61
CA THR A 140 22.62 -6.04 0.49
C THR A 140 22.54 -4.86 -0.47
N LYS A 141 21.91 -5.02 -1.64
CA LYS A 141 21.82 -3.92 -2.63
C LYS A 141 20.90 -2.80 -2.17
N ASP A 142 19.73 -3.13 -1.62
CA ASP A 142 18.83 -2.12 -1.09
C ASP A 142 19.38 -1.50 0.21
N GLY A 143 20.06 -2.29 1.05
CA GLY A 143 20.76 -1.77 2.23
C GLY A 143 21.84 -0.73 1.87
N LYS A 144 22.62 -0.99 0.82
CA LYS A 144 23.57 0.00 0.27
C LYS A 144 22.87 1.21 -0.33
N TYR A 145 21.84 0.98 -1.15
CA TYR A 145 21.07 2.04 -1.78
C TYR A 145 20.48 3.02 -0.76
N LEU A 146 19.97 2.50 0.36
CA LEU A 146 19.36 3.29 1.43
C LEU A 146 20.37 3.87 2.44
N GLY A 147 21.68 3.66 2.24
CA GLY A 147 22.72 4.15 3.13
C GLY A 147 22.77 3.47 4.49
N ILE A 148 22.27 2.23 4.59
CA ILE A 148 22.31 1.41 5.82
C ILE A 148 23.61 0.61 5.88
N LEU A 149 24.07 0.16 4.71
CA LEU A 149 25.32 -0.56 4.50
C LEU A 149 26.27 0.25 3.61
N ASP A 150 27.57 0.15 3.87
CA ASP A 150 28.59 0.66 2.94
C ASP A 150 28.89 -0.35 1.81
N ASP A 151 29.81 0.02 0.91
CA ASP A 151 30.23 -0.85 -0.19
C ASP A 151 30.91 -2.15 0.25
N SER A 152 31.49 -2.15 1.45
CA SER A 152 32.10 -3.32 2.08
C SER A 152 31.13 -4.12 2.95
N LEU A 153 29.82 -3.81 2.89
CA LEU A 153 28.76 -4.41 3.70
C LEU A 153 28.94 -4.20 5.22
N LYS A 154 29.63 -3.15 5.64
CA LYS A 154 29.62 -2.71 7.04
C LYS A 154 28.34 -1.94 7.31
N ILE A 155 27.81 -2.09 8.51
CA ILE A 155 26.63 -1.36 8.98
C ILE A 155 27.05 0.07 9.32
N ILE A 156 26.47 1.06 8.65
CA ILE A 156 26.79 2.49 8.83
C ILE A 156 25.63 3.31 9.40
N ASP A 157 24.41 2.76 9.39
CA ASP A 157 23.23 3.42 9.94
C ASP A 157 22.26 2.37 10.51
N ILE A 158 22.63 1.83 11.67
CA ILE A 158 21.78 0.89 12.41
C ILE A 158 20.59 1.59 13.07
N ASP A 159 20.74 2.87 13.43
CA ASP A 159 19.73 3.65 14.11
C ASP A 159 18.44 3.72 13.28
N PHE A 160 18.54 3.77 11.94
CA PHE A 160 17.39 3.63 11.06
C PHE A 160 16.54 2.38 11.36
N LEU A 161 17.17 1.22 11.52
CA LEU A 161 16.46 -0.04 11.77
C LEU A 161 15.95 -0.15 13.20
N HIS A 162 16.65 0.46 14.17
CA HIS A 162 16.15 0.59 15.54
C HIS A 162 14.94 1.50 15.62
N ILE A 163 14.98 2.67 14.96
CA ILE A 163 13.84 3.58 14.84
C ILE A 163 12.68 2.83 14.17
N TRP A 164 12.93 2.08 13.11
CA TRP A 164 11.87 1.30 12.47
C TRP A 164 11.30 0.23 13.39
N ALA A 165 12.14 -0.55 14.08
CA ALA A 165 11.69 -1.65 14.92
C ALA A 165 10.96 -1.19 16.20
N ASN A 166 11.38 -0.05 16.75
CA ASN A 166 10.84 0.53 17.99
C ASN A 166 9.80 1.61 17.72
N SER A 167 9.65 2.04 16.47
CA SER A 167 8.50 2.84 16.09
C SER A 167 7.28 2.06 16.55
N THR A 168 6.46 2.70 17.37
CA THR A 168 5.07 2.34 17.35
C THR A 168 4.62 3.04 16.09
N PRO A 169 4.57 2.40 14.90
CA PRO A 169 3.89 3.03 13.80
C PRO A 169 2.56 3.41 14.40
N THR A 170 2.18 4.66 14.24
CA THR A 170 0.80 5.03 14.50
C THR A 170 0.05 4.05 13.63
N SER A 171 -0.43 2.95 14.23
CA SER A 171 -1.69 2.40 13.83
C SER A 171 -2.50 3.67 13.75
N ILE A 172 -2.95 4.03 12.55
CA ILE A 172 -4.11 4.88 12.47
C ILE A 172 -5.21 3.99 13.06
N ARG A 173 -5.15 3.83 14.39
CA ARG A 173 -6.20 3.39 15.28
C ARG A 173 -7.09 4.59 15.20
N LYS A 174 -7.94 4.60 14.16
CA LYS A 174 -9.02 5.53 13.89
C LYS A 174 -9.21 6.48 15.07
N GLU A 175 -8.42 7.55 15.13
CA GLU A 175 -8.75 8.60 16.06
C GLU A 175 -10.08 9.10 15.53
N LYS A 176 -11.12 8.97 16.36
CA LYS A 176 -12.38 9.66 16.12
C LYS A 176 -12.04 11.14 16.10
N LEU A 177 -11.70 11.65 14.92
CA LEU A 177 -11.64 13.08 14.66
C LEU A 177 -13.02 13.61 15.01
N LYS A 178 -13.09 14.35 16.12
CA LYS A 178 -14.23 15.21 16.43
C LYS A 178 -14.33 16.20 15.28
N ILE A 179 -15.31 15.98 14.42
CA ILE A 179 -15.61 16.83 13.29
C ILE A 179 -16.15 18.15 13.83
N THR A 180 -15.38 19.23 13.65
CA THR A 180 -15.93 20.58 13.62
C THR A 180 -16.10 20.93 12.15
N VAL A 181 -17.35 21.16 11.74
CA VAL A 181 -17.70 21.56 10.38
C VAL A 181 -17.07 22.93 10.11
N SER A 182 -16.09 22.98 9.21
CA SER A 182 -15.70 24.22 8.55
C SER A 182 -16.10 24.09 7.09
N THR A 183 -16.98 24.99 6.65
CA THR A 183 -17.41 25.13 5.27
C THR A 183 -16.21 25.43 4.39
N ALA A 184 -15.79 24.46 3.56
CA ALA A 184 -14.74 24.65 2.58
C ALA A 184 -15.21 25.66 1.51
N PRO A 185 -14.32 26.57 1.05
CA PRO A 185 -14.65 27.53 0.01
C PRO A 185 -14.87 26.85 -1.35
N PRO A 186 -15.58 27.50 -2.30
CA PRO A 186 -15.89 26.93 -3.61
C PRO A 186 -14.61 26.72 -4.43
N LEU A 187 -14.50 25.57 -5.09
CA LEU A 187 -13.41 25.23 -6.00
C LEU A 187 -13.50 26.02 -7.31
N THR A 188 -12.37 26.43 -7.85
CA THR A 188 -12.25 27.21 -9.10
C THR A 188 -12.12 26.30 -10.34
N GLU A 189 -12.54 26.81 -11.51
CA GLU A 189 -12.61 26.10 -12.81
C GLU A 189 -11.35 25.34 -13.24
N SER A 190 -10.17 25.73 -12.75
CA SER A 190 -8.89 25.06 -13.04
C SER A 190 -8.85 23.60 -12.58
N CYS A 191 -9.56 23.25 -11.49
CA CYS A 191 -9.57 21.89 -10.95
C CYS A 191 -10.48 20.95 -11.77
N TYR A 192 -11.29 21.51 -12.68
CA TYR A 192 -12.29 20.75 -13.41
C TYR A 192 -11.71 19.94 -14.59
N ASN A 193 -10.64 20.44 -15.21
CA ASN A 193 -10.03 19.78 -16.35
C ASN A 193 -9.12 18.60 -15.96
N ASP A 194 -8.49 18.65 -14.79
CA ASP A 194 -7.53 17.64 -14.35
C ASP A 194 -8.19 16.28 -14.01
N HIS A 195 -9.36 16.30 -13.37
CA HIS A 195 -10.04 15.07 -12.99
C HIS A 195 -10.65 14.34 -14.20
N MET A 196 -11.07 15.10 -15.22
CA MET A 196 -11.71 14.56 -16.42
C MET A 196 -10.71 13.85 -17.33
N GLU A 197 -9.50 14.38 -17.44
CA GLU A 197 -8.41 13.70 -18.14
C GLU A 197 -7.96 12.43 -17.40
N CYS A 198 -7.98 12.45 -16.06
CA CYS A 198 -7.72 11.27 -15.23
C CYS A 198 -8.77 10.16 -15.42
N PHE A 199 -10.05 10.53 -15.53
CA PHE A 199 -11.16 9.60 -15.78
C PHE A 199 -11.13 9.03 -17.20
N LYS A 200 -10.86 9.85 -18.23
CA LYS A 200 -10.76 9.37 -19.62
C LYS A 200 -9.59 8.39 -19.81
N ALA A 201 -8.47 8.62 -19.14
CA ALA A 201 -7.31 7.74 -19.19
C ALA A 201 -7.56 6.35 -18.57
N SER A 202 -8.58 6.20 -17.71
CA SER A 202 -8.90 4.95 -17.01
C SER A 202 -10.01 4.12 -17.69
N ILE A 203 -10.64 4.63 -18.75
CA ILE A 203 -11.72 3.93 -19.48
C ILE A 203 -11.20 2.87 -20.46
N SER A 204 -9.95 2.99 -20.95
CA SER A 204 -9.45 2.14 -22.04
C SER A 204 -8.98 0.72 -21.65
N GLU A 205 -8.96 0.37 -20.36
CA GLU A 205 -8.33 -0.89 -19.92
C GLU A 205 -9.22 -1.83 -19.10
N ALA A 206 -10.52 -1.55 -18.95
CA ALA A 206 -11.36 -2.44 -18.15
C ALA A 206 -11.73 -3.73 -18.94
N PRO A 207 -11.29 -4.93 -18.52
CA PRO A 207 -11.86 -6.18 -19.04
C PRO A 207 -13.37 -6.21 -18.76
N ARG A 208 -14.15 -6.86 -19.63
CA ARG A 208 -15.61 -7.04 -19.46
C ARG A 208 -15.93 -7.48 -18.03
N PHE A 209 -16.46 -6.54 -17.26
CA PHE A 209 -16.63 -6.66 -15.82
C PHE A 209 -17.85 -7.55 -15.51
N THR A 210 -17.67 -8.56 -14.67
CA THR A 210 -18.78 -9.36 -14.14
C THR A 210 -19.01 -8.96 -12.68
N GLY A 211 -20.23 -8.52 -12.36
CA GLY A 211 -20.60 -8.02 -11.03
C GLY A 211 -20.08 -8.93 -9.92
N VAL A 212 -19.32 -8.36 -8.98
CA VAL A 212 -18.87 -9.07 -7.78
C VAL A 212 -20.04 -9.22 -6.81
N ASN A 213 -20.03 -10.26 -5.98
CA ASN A 213 -21.01 -10.41 -4.90
C ASN A 213 -20.86 -9.21 -3.94
N SER A 214 -21.88 -8.37 -3.87
CA SER A 214 -21.85 -7.11 -3.13
C SER A 214 -21.65 -7.33 -1.63
N PHE A 215 -22.10 -8.46 -1.10
CA PHE A 215 -21.94 -8.79 0.32
C PHE A 215 -20.46 -8.97 0.66
N LYS A 216 -19.76 -9.86 -0.06
CA LYS A 216 -18.32 -10.11 0.15
C LYS A 216 -17.46 -8.88 -0.12
N TRP A 217 -17.87 -8.05 -1.08
CA TRP A 217 -17.19 -6.80 -1.35
C TRP A 217 -17.37 -5.82 -0.20
N SER A 218 -18.61 -5.60 0.25
CA SER A 218 -18.92 -4.68 1.35
C SER A 218 -18.34 -5.16 2.69
N GLU A 219 -18.33 -6.46 2.97
CA GLU A 219 -17.69 -7.05 4.15
C GLU A 219 -16.20 -6.73 4.21
N TYR A 220 -15.51 -6.80 3.07
CA TYR A 220 -14.10 -6.45 3.03
C TYR A 220 -13.86 -4.97 3.33
N VAL A 221 -14.69 -4.08 2.76
CA VAL A 221 -14.48 -2.63 2.79
C VAL A 221 -14.95 -2.03 4.13
N MET A 222 -16.14 -2.42 4.60
CA MET A 222 -16.77 -1.92 5.82
C MET A 222 -16.31 -2.67 7.08
N GLY A 223 -15.85 -3.92 6.94
CA GLY A 223 -15.52 -4.79 8.05
C GLY A 223 -16.75 -5.48 8.65
N LYS A 224 -16.52 -6.36 9.62
CA LYS A 224 -17.55 -7.21 10.25
C LYS A 224 -18.50 -6.47 11.19
N GLU A 225 -18.22 -5.22 11.50
CA GLU A 225 -19.00 -4.39 12.43
C GLU A 225 -20.18 -3.68 11.73
N TYR A 226 -20.15 -3.60 10.40
CA TYR A 226 -21.25 -3.05 9.62
C TYR A 226 -22.29 -4.14 9.35
N ASP A 227 -23.56 -3.87 9.66
CA ASP A 227 -24.66 -4.78 9.38
C ASP A 227 -25.01 -4.72 7.88
N ILE A 228 -24.37 -5.61 7.11
CA ILE A 228 -24.54 -5.64 5.66
C ILE A 228 -25.91 -6.26 5.32
N PRO A 229 -26.76 -5.58 4.54
CA PRO A 229 -28.05 -6.12 4.16
C PRO A 229 -27.94 -7.48 3.47
N GLN A 230 -28.77 -8.45 3.86
CA GLN A 230 -28.80 -9.77 3.21
C GLN A 230 -29.08 -9.70 1.71
N ALA A 231 -29.79 -8.64 1.27
CA ALA A 231 -30.02 -8.34 -0.14
C ALA A 231 -28.71 -8.21 -0.96
N PHE A 232 -27.57 -7.98 -0.31
CA PHE A 232 -26.27 -7.88 -0.97
C PHE A 232 -25.66 -9.24 -1.35
N ASN A 233 -26.18 -10.35 -0.83
CA ASN A 233 -25.61 -11.68 -1.06
C ASN A 233 -26.02 -12.26 -2.42
N LYS A 234 -25.83 -11.46 -3.46
CA LYS A 234 -26.04 -11.79 -4.87
C LYS A 234 -25.12 -10.95 -5.74
N LYS A 235 -25.06 -11.29 -7.02
CA LYS A 235 -24.51 -10.40 -8.03
C LYS A 235 -25.67 -9.55 -8.54
N PHE A 236 -25.62 -8.25 -8.29
CA PHE A 236 -26.62 -7.35 -8.86
C PHE A 236 -26.42 -7.25 -10.38
N ASP A 237 -27.51 -7.33 -11.13
CA ASP A 237 -27.55 -6.82 -12.50
C ASP A 237 -27.86 -5.31 -12.51
N ARG A 238 -27.77 -4.69 -13.69
CA ARG A 238 -27.98 -3.26 -13.85
C ARG A 238 -29.36 -2.78 -13.39
N ILE A 239 -30.41 -3.55 -13.64
CA ILE A 239 -31.79 -3.20 -13.27
C ILE A 239 -31.91 -3.27 -11.75
N GLN A 240 -31.37 -4.33 -11.15
CA GLN A 240 -31.40 -4.51 -9.70
C GLN A 240 -30.59 -3.44 -8.95
N VAL A 241 -29.47 -2.95 -9.50
CA VAL A 241 -28.76 -1.79 -8.94
C VAL A 241 -29.64 -0.55 -8.98
N TRP A 242 -30.27 -0.31 -10.13
CA TRP A 242 -31.17 0.84 -10.31
C TRP A 242 -32.32 0.81 -9.31
N ASP A 243 -33.02 -0.32 -9.20
CA ASP A 243 -34.13 -0.52 -8.27
C ASP A 243 -33.70 -0.36 -6.81
N TYR A 244 -32.52 -0.90 -6.44
CA TYR A 244 -32.00 -0.79 -5.08
C TYR A 244 -31.67 0.67 -4.72
N CYS A 245 -31.08 1.44 -5.65
CA CYS A 245 -30.74 2.85 -5.43
C CYS A 245 -31.99 3.75 -5.43
N GLY A 246 -33.00 3.43 -6.23
CA GLY A 246 -34.26 4.18 -6.29
C GLY A 246 -35.19 3.96 -5.10
N ASN A 247 -35.00 2.87 -4.35
CA ASN A 247 -35.83 2.59 -3.17
C ASN A 247 -35.44 3.51 -1.99
N SER A 248 -36.33 4.42 -1.60
CA SER A 248 -36.12 5.37 -0.51
C SER A 248 -36.00 4.73 0.88
N THR A 249 -36.36 3.46 1.05
CA THR A 249 -36.17 2.75 2.32
C THR A 249 -34.72 2.32 2.58
N ASN A 250 -33.87 2.29 1.55
CA ASN A 250 -32.46 1.92 1.68
C ASN A 250 -31.61 3.13 2.08
N THR A 251 -30.54 2.93 2.84
CA THR A 251 -29.68 4.07 3.25
C THR A 251 -28.82 4.58 2.09
N ASP A 252 -28.43 5.86 2.12
CA ASP A 252 -27.50 6.46 1.13
C ASP A 252 -26.19 5.67 1.05
N LEU A 253 -25.71 5.19 2.19
CA LEU A 253 -24.51 4.38 2.30
C LEU A 253 -24.69 3.02 1.62
N ASP A 254 -25.82 2.35 1.81
CA ASP A 254 -26.07 1.07 1.14
C ASP A 254 -26.14 1.22 -0.38
N ALA A 255 -26.79 2.28 -0.87
CA ALA A 255 -26.81 2.57 -2.30
C ALA A 255 -25.40 2.82 -2.84
N LEU A 256 -24.58 3.58 -2.11
CA LEU A 256 -23.17 3.79 -2.47
C LEU A 256 -22.40 2.47 -2.52
N LEU A 257 -22.56 1.58 -1.53
CA LEU A 257 -21.89 0.28 -1.50
C LEU A 257 -22.32 -0.64 -2.67
N VAL A 258 -23.60 -0.64 -3.04
CA VAL A 258 -24.09 -1.38 -4.20
C VAL A 258 -23.48 -0.82 -5.49
N VAL A 259 -23.45 0.50 -5.67
CA VAL A 259 -22.86 1.14 -6.86
C VAL A 259 -21.37 0.85 -6.97
N LEU A 260 -20.61 1.00 -5.88
CA LEU A 260 -19.16 0.76 -5.88
C LEU A 260 -18.82 -0.71 -6.13
N SER A 261 -19.54 -1.63 -5.49
CA SER A 261 -19.33 -3.07 -5.71
C SER A 261 -19.73 -3.50 -7.13
N TRP A 262 -20.86 -3.02 -7.65
CA TRP A 262 -21.31 -3.33 -9.01
C TRP A 262 -20.41 -2.71 -10.08
N GLY A 263 -19.89 -1.50 -9.86
CA GLY A 263 -18.93 -0.84 -10.74
C GLY A 263 -17.52 -1.42 -10.66
N GLY A 264 -17.27 -2.36 -9.75
CA GLY A 264 -15.96 -3.01 -9.63
C GLY A 264 -14.89 -2.15 -9.00
N MET A 265 -15.29 -1.18 -8.18
CA MET A 265 -14.35 -0.32 -7.46
C MET A 265 -13.33 -1.17 -6.71
N ASP A 266 -12.06 -0.82 -6.86
CA ASP A 266 -11.00 -1.47 -6.11
C ASP A 266 -11.26 -1.32 -4.61
N ARG A 267 -11.10 -2.41 -3.86
CA ARG A 267 -11.48 -2.46 -2.45
C ARG A 267 -10.64 -1.53 -1.58
N LYS A 268 -9.38 -1.26 -1.95
CA LYS A 268 -8.51 -0.32 -1.22
C LYS A 268 -8.93 1.12 -1.50
N HIS A 269 -9.24 1.45 -2.75
CA HIS A 269 -9.75 2.77 -3.11
C HIS A 269 -11.11 3.04 -2.44
N ALA A 270 -12.00 2.04 -2.41
CA ALA A 270 -13.26 2.14 -1.71
C ALA A 270 -13.07 2.36 -0.20
N LYS A 271 -12.10 1.69 0.44
CA LYS A 271 -11.78 1.96 1.85
C LYS A 271 -11.35 3.41 2.07
N SER A 272 -10.50 3.94 1.19
CA SER A 272 -10.07 5.33 1.25
C SER A 272 -11.26 6.30 1.11
N LEU A 273 -12.13 6.07 0.11
CA LEU A 273 -13.35 6.83 -0.12
C LEU A 273 -14.27 6.82 1.11
N LEU A 274 -14.50 5.64 1.69
CA LEU A 274 -15.40 5.45 2.82
C LEU A 274 -14.81 5.91 4.17
N ASN A 275 -13.55 6.37 4.20
CA ASN A 275 -13.02 7.08 5.37
C ASN A 275 -13.62 8.50 5.49
N ASN A 276 -14.00 9.12 4.37
CA ASN A 276 -14.72 10.39 4.36
C ASN A 276 -15.84 10.34 3.30
N PRO A 277 -16.92 9.59 3.55
CA PRO A 277 -17.94 9.37 2.55
C PRO A 277 -18.85 10.59 2.38
N GLY A 278 -18.77 11.59 3.27
CA GLY A 278 -19.69 12.74 3.33
C GLY A 278 -19.91 13.45 1.98
N PRO A 279 -18.86 13.89 1.28
CA PRO A 279 -18.99 14.54 -0.03
C PRO A 279 -19.68 13.65 -1.07
N VAL A 280 -19.35 12.36 -1.10
CA VAL A 280 -19.94 11.41 -2.05
C VAL A 280 -21.37 11.04 -1.67
N LEU A 281 -21.66 10.91 -0.38
CA LEU A 281 -23.00 10.65 0.12
C LEU A 281 -23.94 11.82 -0.15
N ASP A 282 -23.43 13.05 -0.19
CA ASP A 282 -24.22 14.21 -0.57
C ASP A 282 -24.61 14.16 -2.06
N ILE A 283 -23.69 13.75 -2.94
CA ILE A 283 -23.97 13.48 -4.35
C ILE A 283 -24.99 12.33 -4.48
N VAL A 284 -24.78 11.20 -3.77
CA VAL A 284 -25.69 10.05 -3.78
C VAL A 284 -27.08 10.46 -3.33
N ARG A 285 -27.19 11.24 -2.26
CA ARG A 285 -28.47 11.75 -1.77
C ARG A 285 -29.15 12.64 -2.80
N GLY A 286 -28.40 13.56 -3.42
CA GLY A 286 -28.93 14.42 -4.48
C GLY A 286 -29.42 13.62 -5.69
N LEU A 287 -28.71 12.56 -6.08
CA LEU A 287 -29.14 11.67 -7.16
C LEU A 287 -30.42 10.89 -6.79
N ARG A 288 -30.53 10.43 -5.55
CA ARG A 288 -31.67 9.64 -5.06
C ARG A 288 -32.92 10.48 -4.74
N SER A 289 -32.73 11.76 -4.42
CA SER A 289 -33.81 12.70 -4.13
C SER A 289 -34.25 13.49 -5.37
N GLU A 290 -33.81 13.10 -6.58
CA GLU A 290 -34.07 13.81 -7.83
C GLU A 290 -33.67 15.30 -7.80
N LYS A 291 -32.66 15.65 -6.97
CA LYS A 291 -32.12 17.02 -6.89
C LYS A 291 -31.55 17.46 -8.24
N PHE A 292 -30.93 16.52 -8.96
CA PHE A 292 -30.32 16.75 -10.26
C PHE A 292 -31.27 16.32 -11.38
N LYS A 293 -31.62 17.25 -12.26
CA LYS A 293 -32.50 17.02 -13.42
C LYS A 293 -31.76 16.44 -14.62
N SER A 294 -30.43 16.49 -14.60
CA SER A 294 -29.59 15.94 -15.65
C SER A 294 -28.28 15.39 -15.10
N ARG A 295 -27.65 14.49 -15.88
CA ARG A 295 -26.29 14.00 -15.57
C ARG A 295 -25.27 15.14 -15.54
N LYS A 296 -25.45 16.16 -16.38
CA LYS A 296 -24.58 17.33 -16.44
C LYS A 296 -24.63 18.11 -15.13
N GLU A 297 -25.83 18.36 -14.61
CA GLU A 297 -26.04 19.06 -13.35
C GLU A 297 -25.46 18.28 -12.16
N ALA A 298 -25.63 16.96 -12.13
CA ALA A 298 -25.02 16.10 -11.12
C ALA A 298 -23.47 16.11 -11.20
N PHE A 299 -22.93 16.27 -12.40
CA PHE A 299 -21.48 16.28 -12.65
C PHE A 299 -20.84 17.63 -12.30
N GLU A 300 -21.51 18.75 -12.61
CA GLU A 300 -21.07 20.11 -12.24
C GLU A 300 -21.15 20.38 -10.73
N TYR A 301 -21.87 19.54 -9.99
CA TYR A 301 -21.98 19.62 -8.53
C TYR A 301 -20.75 19.07 -7.79
N ILE A 302 -19.90 18.29 -8.48
CA ILE A 302 -18.71 17.62 -7.94
C ILE A 302 -17.51 18.58 -8.02
#